data_AF-A0A061IWM9-F1
#
_entry.id   AF-A0A061IWM9-F1
#
_cell.length_a   1.000
_cell.length_b   1.000
_cell.length_c   1.000
_cell.angle_alpha   90.00
_cell.angle_beta   90.00
_cell.angle_gamma   90.00
#
_symmetry.space_group_name_H-M   'P 1'
#
loop_
_entity.id
_entity.type
_entity.pdbx_description
1 polymer ?
#
loop_
_entity_poly.entity_id
_entity_poly.type
_entity_poly.pdbx_seq_one_letter_code
_entity_poly.pdbx_strand_id
1 'polypeptide(L)'
;MRCEPSVGGGASHRSREPAAEVDDAWCVGSSFCGVQFFWVAEPHRRRGVGRAMVELARQRVSYGFEVPSEHVAFSEPTALGKLFARRYTGREDFLIF
;
A
#
# COMPACT_ATOMS: atom_id res chain seq x y z
N MET A 1 39.44 -31.73 29.27
CA MET A 1 38.33 -31.63 28.28
C MET A 1 37.25 -30.78 28.93
N ARG A 2 36.80 -29.62 28.45
CA ARG A 2 37.08 -28.80 27.27
C ARG A 2 36.95 -27.34 27.73
N CYS A 3 37.70 -26.47 27.05
CA CYS A 3 37.70 -25.03 27.19
C CYS A 3 36.30 -24.41 27.06
N GLU A 4 36.12 -23.28 27.75
CA GLU A 4 35.16 -22.25 27.39
C GLU A 4 35.41 -21.73 25.96
N PRO A 5 34.41 -21.10 25.35
CA PRO A 5 34.68 -19.89 24.62
C PRO A 5 33.81 -18.74 25.13
N SER A 6 34.49 -17.69 25.55
CA SER A 6 34.05 -16.31 25.63
C SER A 6 34.11 -15.69 24.22
N VAL A 7 32.98 -15.15 23.74
CA VAL A 7 32.83 -14.10 22.70
C VAL A 7 31.33 -13.80 22.62
N GLY A 8 30.78 -12.60 22.48
CA GLY A 8 31.26 -11.26 22.21
C GLY A 8 30.00 -10.46 21.85
N GLY A 9 29.94 -9.20 22.24
CA GLY A 9 28.76 -8.35 22.07
C GLY A 9 28.27 -8.23 20.62
N GLY A 10 26.98 -8.02 20.45
CA GLY A 10 26.37 -7.73 19.16
C GLY A 10 24.96 -7.20 19.33
N ALA A 11 24.84 -5.87 19.17
CA ALA A 11 23.64 -5.07 18.92
C ALA A 11 22.28 -5.67 19.32
N SER A 12 21.65 -5.02 20.31
CA SER A 12 20.20 -5.08 20.56
C SER A 12 19.43 -4.82 19.26
N HIS A 13 19.13 -5.89 18.52
CA HIS A 13 18.12 -5.89 17.49
C HIS A 13 16.80 -5.59 18.20
N ARG A 14 16.40 -4.31 18.19
CA ARG A 14 15.04 -3.91 18.47
C ARG A 14 14.20 -4.54 17.37
N SER A 15 13.69 -5.72 17.64
CA SER A 15 12.65 -6.37 16.84
C SER A 15 11.58 -5.31 16.60
N ARG A 16 11.43 -4.89 15.34
CA ARG A 16 10.20 -4.22 14.92
C ARG A 16 9.15 -5.32 14.98
N GLU A 17 8.43 -5.35 16.09
CA GLU A 17 7.17 -6.06 16.19
C GLU A 17 6.31 -5.61 15.01
N PRO A 18 5.80 -6.52 14.16
CA PRO A 18 4.87 -6.12 13.12
C PRO A 18 3.63 -5.62 13.83
N ALA A 19 3.42 -4.31 13.77
CA ALA A 19 2.18 -3.71 14.19
C ALA A 19 1.06 -4.33 13.36
N ALA A 20 0.08 -4.89 14.06
CA ALA A 20 -1.21 -5.33 13.56
C ALA A 20 -1.22 -6.69 12.84
N GLU A 21 -1.20 -7.77 13.63
CA GLU A 21 -1.95 -8.98 13.29
C GLU A 21 -3.44 -8.62 13.47
N VAL A 22 -4.05 -8.07 12.41
CA VAL A 22 -5.50 -7.88 12.30
C VAL A 22 -6.02 -9.15 11.64
N ASP A 23 -6.76 -9.96 12.41
CA ASP A 23 -7.46 -11.16 11.95
C ASP A 23 -7.98 -10.95 10.52
N ASP A 24 -7.37 -11.66 9.55
CA ASP A 24 -7.37 -11.37 8.11
C ASP A 24 -8.71 -11.64 7.39
N ALA A 25 -9.84 -11.42 8.06
CA ALA A 25 -11.16 -11.50 7.47
C ALA A 25 -11.53 -10.18 6.76
N TRP A 26 -10.74 -9.80 5.75
CA TRP A 26 -11.13 -8.74 4.82
C TRP A 26 -12.32 -9.27 4.02
N CYS A 27 -13.52 -8.71 4.24
CA CYS A 27 -14.67 -9.05 3.42
C CYS A 27 -14.33 -8.77 1.95
N VAL A 28 -14.59 -9.74 1.07
CA VAL A 28 -14.39 -9.58 -0.37
C VAL A 28 -15.18 -8.36 -0.84
N GLY A 29 -14.47 -7.35 -1.37
CA GLY A 29 -15.08 -6.11 -1.85
C GLY A 29 -15.06 -4.94 -0.86
N SER A 30 -14.48 -5.10 0.33
CA SER A 30 -14.25 -3.96 1.23
C SER A 30 -13.19 -3.01 0.66
N SER A 31 -13.41 -1.70 0.84
CA SER A 31 -12.43 -0.67 0.48
C SER A 31 -12.00 0.08 1.72
N PHE A 32 -10.70 0.38 1.80
CA PHE A 32 -10.09 1.02 2.97
C PHE A 32 -9.38 2.32 2.61
N CYS A 33 -9.10 2.52 1.32
CA CYS A 33 -8.57 3.77 0.79
C CYS A 33 -9.44 4.19 -0.41
N GLY A 34 -10.27 5.21 -0.23
CA GLY A 34 -11.08 5.79 -1.29
C GLY A 34 -10.37 6.98 -1.94
N VAL A 35 -10.05 6.86 -3.23
CA VAL A 35 -9.52 7.97 -4.03
C VAL A 35 -10.69 8.70 -4.67
N GLN A 36 -11.06 9.85 -4.09
CA GLN A 36 -12.12 10.69 -4.65
C GLN A 36 -11.71 11.36 -5.96
N PHE A 37 -10.54 11.98 -5.99
CA PHE A 37 -10.03 12.64 -7.19
C PHE A 37 -8.51 12.78 -7.10
N PHE A 38 -7.83 12.63 -8.23
CA PHE A 38 -6.45 13.06 -8.38
C PHE A 38 -6.21 13.49 -9.82
N TRP A 39 -5.20 14.34 -10.01
CA TRP A 39 -4.85 14.84 -11.33
C TRP A 39 -3.34 14.95 -11.47
N VAL A 40 -2.87 14.68 -12.68
CA VAL A 40 -1.46 14.86 -13.06
C VAL A 40 -1.42 15.73 -14.31
N ALA A 41 -0.66 16.82 -14.21
CA ALA A 41 -0.37 17.72 -15.33
C ALA A 41 0.14 16.93 -16.53
N GLU A 42 -0.38 17.26 -17.71
CA GLU A 42 -0.08 16.52 -18.93
C GLU A 42 1.42 16.30 -19.21
N PRO A 43 2.31 17.30 -19.03
CA PRO A 43 3.76 17.11 -19.19
C PRO A 43 4.37 16.09 -18.21
N HIS A 44 3.70 15.82 -17.09
CA HIS A 44 4.16 14.97 -16.00
C HIS A 44 3.45 13.60 -15.97
N ARG A 45 2.52 13.34 -16.89
CA ARG A 45 1.86 12.02 -17.03
C ARG A 45 2.88 10.96 -17.44
N ARG A 46 2.58 9.70 -17.08
CA ARG A 46 3.43 8.52 -17.36
C ARG A 46 4.85 8.58 -16.76
N ARG A 47 5.12 9.49 -15.82
CA ARG A 47 6.37 9.59 -15.05
C ARG A 47 6.26 9.04 -13.62
N GLY A 48 5.20 8.28 -13.32
CA GLY A 48 4.97 7.69 -12.00
C GLY A 48 4.31 8.58 -10.96
N VAL A 49 4.06 9.87 -11.24
CA VAL A 49 3.45 10.82 -10.28
C VAL A 49 2.10 10.34 -9.74
N GLY A 50 1.18 9.92 -10.62
CA GLY A 50 -0.13 9.40 -10.21
C GLY A 50 -0.03 8.17 -9.32
N ARG A 51 0.89 7.26 -9.64
CA ARG A 51 1.15 6.06 -8.84
C ARG A 51 1.69 6.44 -7.46
N ALA A 52 2.66 7.36 -7.40
CA ALA A 52 3.24 7.81 -6.14
C ALA A 52 2.20 8.48 -5.23
N MET A 53 1.27 9.27 -5.78
CA MET A 53 0.20 9.87 -4.99
C MET A 53 -0.70 8.82 -4.33
N VAL A 54 -1.17 7.82 -5.11
CA VAL A 54 -2.04 6.76 -4.58
C VAL A 54 -1.29 5.84 -3.61
N GLU A 55 -0.02 5.57 -3.89
CA GLU A 55 0.87 4.78 -3.04
C GLU A 55 1.09 5.46 -1.67
N LEU A 56 1.35 6.76 -1.66
CA LEU A 56 1.48 7.51 -0.41
C LEU A 56 0.15 7.61 0.32
N ALA A 57 -0.97 7.77 -0.39
CA ALA A 57 -2.29 7.79 0.22
C ALA A 57 -2.59 6.47 0.94
N ARG A 58 -2.39 5.31 0.30
CA ARG A 58 -2.67 4.00 0.92
C ARG A 58 -1.77 3.68 2.12
N GLN A 59 -0.53 4.19 2.12
CA GLN A 59 0.42 4.01 3.22
C GLN A 59 0.15 4.92 4.42
N ARG A 60 -0.59 6.02 4.23
CA ARG A 60 -0.76 7.08 5.24
C ARG A 60 -2.19 7.30 5.70
N VAL A 61 -3.17 6.74 4.99
CA VAL A 61 -4.59 6.88 5.33
C VAL A 61 -4.92 6.25 6.69
N SER A 62 -4.20 5.21 7.09
CA SER A 62 -4.37 4.52 8.37
C SER A 62 -3.06 4.51 9.13
N TYR A 63 -3.10 4.83 10.42
CA TYR A 63 -1.92 4.78 11.26
C TYR A 63 -1.57 3.33 11.60
N GLY A 64 -0.31 2.95 11.37
CA GLY A 64 0.18 1.60 11.70
C GLY A 64 -0.36 0.49 10.79
N PHE A 65 -1.08 0.82 9.72
CA PHE A 65 -1.61 -0.14 8.76
C PHE A 65 -1.39 0.35 7.32
N GLU A 66 -0.77 -0.48 6.50
CA GLU A 66 -0.59 -0.22 5.08
C GLU A 66 -1.70 -0.89 4.28
N VAL A 67 -2.58 -0.08 3.69
CA VAL A 67 -3.69 -0.61 2.89
C VAL A 67 -3.16 -1.30 1.63
N PRO A 68 -3.49 -2.57 1.35
CA PRO A 68 -3.11 -3.24 0.11
C PRO A 68 -3.72 -2.57 -1.12
N SER A 69 -3.07 -2.63 -2.28
CA SER A 69 -3.54 -1.97 -3.51
C SER A 69 -4.91 -2.46 -4.00
N GLU A 70 -5.29 -3.70 -3.67
CA GLU A 70 -6.59 -4.29 -4.00
C GLU A 70 -7.76 -3.70 -3.19
N HIS A 71 -7.47 -3.07 -2.05
CA HIS A 71 -8.42 -2.43 -1.16
C HIS A 71 -8.53 -0.91 -1.41
N VAL A 72 -7.94 -0.43 -2.51
CA VAL A 72 -8.06 0.95 -2.99
C VAL A 72 -9.24 1.05 -3.95
N ALA A 73 -10.18 1.93 -3.65
CA ALA A 73 -11.34 2.20 -4.49
C ALA A 73 -11.26 3.58 -5.15
N PHE A 74 -11.83 3.72 -6.35
CA PHE A 74 -11.81 4.96 -7.12
C PHE A 74 -13.23 5.49 -7.35
N SER A 75 -13.46 6.76 -7.02
CA SER A 75 -14.74 7.45 -7.30
C SER A 75 -14.82 7.80 -8.78
N GLU A 76 -15.90 7.40 -9.45
CA GLU A 76 -16.26 7.80 -10.82
C GLU A 76 -15.07 7.93 -11.80
N PRO A 77 -14.32 6.84 -12.08
CA PRO A 77 -13.10 6.93 -12.85
C PRO A 77 -13.35 7.35 -14.31
N THR A 78 -12.69 8.43 -14.73
CA THR A 78 -12.63 8.86 -16.15
C THR A 78 -12.00 7.78 -17.03
N ALA A 79 -12.09 7.88 -18.36
CA ALA A 79 -11.46 6.92 -19.27
C ALA A 79 -9.95 6.72 -18.99
N LEU A 80 -9.22 7.81 -18.74
CA LEU A 80 -7.81 7.76 -18.32
C LEU A 80 -7.66 7.15 -16.91
N GLY A 81 -8.56 7.49 -15.99
CA GLY A 81 -8.62 6.94 -14.64
C GLY A 81 -8.80 5.42 -14.63
N LYS A 82 -9.66 4.87 -15.48
CA LYS A 82 -9.86 3.41 -15.63
C LYS A 82 -8.58 2.72 -16.12
N LEU A 83 -7.89 3.29 -17.11
CA LEU A 83 -6.60 2.76 -17.58
C LEU A 83 -5.54 2.79 -16.46
N PHE A 84 -5.50 3.88 -15.70
CA PHE A 84 -4.62 3.99 -14.55
C PHE A 84 -4.96 2.94 -13.48
N ALA A 85 -6.23 2.84 -13.07
CA ALA A 85 -6.69 1.93 -12.02
C ALA A 85 -6.36 0.48 -12.36
N ARG A 86 -6.68 0.02 -13.58
CA ARG A 86 -6.33 -1.33 -14.06
C ARG A 86 -4.83 -1.61 -14.01
N ARG A 87 -4.02 -0.64 -14.43
CA ARG A 87 -2.56 -0.78 -14.41
C ARG A 87 -1.98 -0.74 -13.00
N TYR A 88 -2.63 0.00 -12.11
CA TYR A 88 -2.22 0.17 -10.73
C TYR A 88 -2.56 -1.06 -9.87
N THR A 89 -3.79 -1.56 -9.95
CA THR A 89 -4.26 -2.72 -9.18
C THR A 89 -3.88 -4.06 -9.81
N GLY A 90 -3.56 -4.08 -11.11
CA GLY A 90 -3.25 -5.30 -11.86
C GLY A 90 -4.47 -6.18 -12.18
N ARG A 91 -5.69 -5.67 -11.96
CA ARG A 91 -6.96 -6.38 -12.18
C ARG A 91 -7.95 -5.55 -12.97
N GLU A 92 -8.86 -6.21 -13.69
CA GLU A 92 -9.91 -5.52 -14.45
C GLU A 92 -11.10 -5.08 -13.58
N ASP A 93 -11.35 -5.83 -12.51
CA ASP A 93 -12.44 -5.67 -11.53
C ASP A 93 -11.98 -4.86 -10.30
N PHE A 94 -11.33 -3.73 -10.53
CA PHE A 94 -10.91 -2.82 -9.46
C PHE A 94 -12.13 -2.21 -8.73
N LEU A 95 -11.93 -1.80 -7.46
CA LEU A 95 -13.01 -1.28 -6.62
C LEU A 95 -13.44 0.13 -7.05
N ILE A 96 -14.75 0.35 -7.10
CA ILE A 96 -15.39 1.63 -7.40
C ILE A 96 -16.36 1.93 -6.25
N PHE A 97 -16.49 3.19 -5.89
CA PHE A 97 -17.47 3.68 -4.92
C PHE A 97 -18.13 4.97 -5.41
#